data_AF-A0A7C9MR27-F1
#
_entry.id   AF-A0A7C9MR27-F1
#
_cell.length_a   1.000
_cell.length_b   1.000
_cell.length_c   1.000
_cell.angle_alpha   90.00
_cell.angle_beta   90.00
_cell.angle_gamma   90.00
#
_symmetry.space_group_name_H-M   'P 1'
#
loop_
_entity.id
_entity.type
_entity.pdbx_description
1 polymer ?
#
loop_
_entity_poly.entity_id
_entity_poly.type
_entity_poly.pdbx_seq_one_letter_code
_entity_poly.pdbx_strand_id
1 'polypeptide(L)'
;MNFFCLTYWATPLEFIGRAQGDCEDFAIAKYISLLMLGVPNDKLRLIYVRARFGGSLILNTEAHMVLGYYVDPAGDPIILDSLLNSIRPAAARTDLTPIFSFNSQGLWVPGAPNLGADPTARLSRWRDVLDRIKIDGIQL
;
A
#
# COMPACT_ATOMS: atom_id res chain seq x y z
N MET A 1 4.86 -19.02 5.41
CA MET A 1 4.30 -17.65 5.44
C MET A 1 2.86 -17.74 5.00
N ASN A 2 1.92 -17.37 5.87
CA ASN A 2 0.49 -17.31 5.54
C ASN A 2 0.21 -15.92 4.96
N PHE A 3 -0.24 -15.87 3.70
CA PHE A 3 -0.53 -14.66 2.94
C PHE A 3 -1.95 -14.11 3.19
N PHE A 4 -2.43 -14.09 4.44
CA PHE A 4 -3.79 -13.61 4.72
C PHE A 4 -3.79 -12.18 5.28
N CYS A 5 -4.00 -11.22 4.38
CA CYS A 5 -4.14 -9.75 4.55
C CYS A 5 -5.31 -9.29 5.47
N LEU A 6 -5.72 -10.10 6.46
CA LEU A 6 -7.12 -10.11 6.89
C LEU A 6 -7.46 -9.58 8.28
N THR A 7 -6.55 -9.22 9.19
CA THR A 7 -7.02 -8.72 10.50
C THR A 7 -6.25 -7.57 11.14
N TYR A 8 -4.98 -7.34 10.82
CA TYR A 8 -4.18 -6.33 11.52
C TYR A 8 -3.18 -5.65 10.60
N TRP A 9 -3.14 -4.31 10.61
CA TRP A 9 -2.13 -3.54 9.88
C TRP A 9 -1.13 -2.98 10.88
N ALA A 10 0.13 -3.40 10.79
CA ALA A 10 1.17 -3.03 11.74
C ALA A 10 1.71 -1.61 11.48
N THR A 11 2.10 -0.91 12.56
CA THR A 11 2.95 0.26 12.41
C THR A 11 4.35 -0.16 11.95
N PRO A 12 5.17 0.75 11.36
CA PRO A 12 6.54 0.42 11.01
C PRO A 12 7.36 -0.11 12.19
N LEU A 13 7.13 0.43 13.40
CA LEU A 13 7.83 0.00 14.61
C LEU A 13 7.44 -1.43 15.01
N GLU A 14 6.14 -1.76 14.95
CA GLU A 14 5.64 -3.10 15.21
C GLU A 14 6.17 -4.12 14.18
N PHE A 15 6.17 -3.74 12.90
CA PHE A 15 6.66 -4.58 11.82
C PHE A 15 8.15 -4.92 11.97
N ILE A 16 8.99 -3.90 12.23
CA ILE A 16 10.42 -4.09 12.48
C ILE A 16 10.65 -4.92 13.74
N GLY A 17 9.90 -4.64 14.82
CA GLY A 17 10.02 -5.35 16.09
C GLY A 17 9.65 -6.84 16.00
N ARG A 18 8.71 -7.21 15.11
CA ARG A 18 8.30 -8.60 14.88
C ARG A 18 9.18 -9.33 13.87
N ALA A 19 9.93 -8.61 13.03
CA ALA A 19 10.69 -9.14 11.89
C ALA A 19 9.84 -10.07 10.97
N GLN A 20 8.52 -9.84 10.97
CA GLN A 20 7.53 -10.60 10.24
C GLN A 20 6.32 -9.69 9.99
N GLY A 21 5.76 -9.77 8.79
CA GLY A 21 4.53 -9.10 8.39
C GLY A 21 4.04 -9.65 7.07
N ASP A 22 2.80 -9.34 6.74
CA ASP A 22 2.17 -9.65 5.45
C ASP A 22 2.31 -8.46 4.49
N CYS A 23 1.61 -8.51 3.34
CA CYS A 23 1.84 -7.56 2.26
C CYS A 23 1.57 -6.10 2.64
N GLU A 24 0.56 -5.87 3.48
CA GLU A 24 0.20 -4.54 3.96
C GLU A 24 1.28 -3.92 4.82
N ASP A 25 1.87 -4.70 5.73
CA ASP A 25 2.86 -4.23 6.69
C ASP A 25 4.10 -3.72 5.94
N PHE A 26 4.54 -4.46 4.93
CA PHE A 26 5.64 -4.04 4.05
C PHE A 26 5.31 -2.75 3.28
N ALA A 27 4.09 -2.63 2.76
CA ALA A 27 3.68 -1.45 1.99
C ALA A 27 3.57 -0.21 2.90
N ILE A 28 2.97 -0.35 4.08
CA ILE A 28 2.83 0.70 5.09
C ILE A 28 4.21 1.13 5.61
N ALA A 29 5.08 0.18 5.96
CA ALA A 29 6.43 0.48 6.42
C ALA A 29 7.20 1.30 5.38
N LYS A 30 7.19 0.89 4.10
CA LYS A 30 7.82 1.64 3.01
C LYS A 30 7.22 3.03 2.84
N TYR A 31 5.90 3.15 2.89
CA TYR A 31 5.19 4.43 2.75
C TYR A 31 5.63 5.41 3.83
N ILE A 32 5.59 4.99 5.10
CA ILE A 32 5.98 5.83 6.23
C ILE A 32 7.47 6.18 6.19
N SER A 33 8.34 5.20 5.91
CA SER A 33 9.77 5.47 5.78
C SER A 33 10.08 6.50 4.70
N LEU A 34 9.43 6.44 3.55
CA LEU A 34 9.64 7.43 2.48
C LEU A 34 9.12 8.81 2.85
N LEU A 35 7.98 8.91 3.56
CA LEU A 35 7.51 10.19 4.12
C LEU A 35 8.54 10.79 5.08
N MET A 36 9.08 9.99 6.00
CA MET A 36 10.10 10.43 6.95
C MET A 36 11.41 10.85 6.26
N LEU A 37 11.70 10.29 5.09
CA LEU A 37 12.83 10.70 4.23
C LEU A 37 12.53 11.95 3.39
N GLY A 38 11.36 12.57 3.56
CA GLY A 38 10.97 13.80 2.88
C GLY A 38 10.39 13.60 1.48
N VAL A 39 10.01 12.38 1.10
CA VAL A 39 9.27 12.16 -0.15
C VAL A 39 7.87 12.76 0.00
N PRO A 40 7.43 13.63 -0.93
CA PRO A 40 6.11 14.25 -0.85
C PRO A 40 4.97 13.23 -0.83
N ASN A 41 3.97 13.45 0.03
CA ASN A 41 2.84 12.56 0.23
C ASN A 41 1.96 12.39 -1.03
N ASP A 42 1.84 13.45 -1.84
CA ASP A 42 1.11 13.45 -3.11
C ASP A 42 1.72 12.52 -4.17
N LYS A 43 2.99 12.14 -3.99
CA LYS A 43 3.70 11.16 -4.83
C LYS A 43 3.59 9.73 -4.33
N LEU A 44 3.00 9.49 -3.16
CA LEU A 44 2.93 8.17 -2.55
C LEU A 44 1.48 7.75 -2.38
N ARG A 45 1.15 6.54 -2.86
CA ARG A 45 -0.15 5.92 -2.59
C ARG A 45 0.03 4.44 -2.27
N LEU A 46 -0.60 3.99 -1.20
CA LEU A 46 -0.86 2.58 -0.96
C LEU A 46 -1.92 2.12 -1.97
N ILE A 47 -1.68 1.01 -2.66
CA ILE A 47 -2.57 0.51 -3.70
C ILE A 47 -3.03 -0.88 -3.30
N TYR A 48 -4.34 -1.02 -3.07
CA TYR A 48 -4.97 -2.31 -2.84
C TYR A 48 -5.28 -2.94 -4.19
N VAL A 49 -4.72 -4.13 -4.42
CA VAL A 49 -4.77 -4.82 -5.70
C VAL A 49 -5.27 -6.24 -5.51
N ARG A 50 -5.78 -6.79 -6.60
CA ARG A 50 -5.97 -8.22 -6.77
C ARG A 50 -4.74 -8.75 -7.50
N ALA A 51 -3.91 -9.50 -6.78
CA ALA A 51 -2.71 -10.11 -7.33
C ALA A 51 -3.02 -11.49 -7.89
N ARG A 52 -2.51 -11.79 -9.08
CA ARG A 52 -2.57 -13.11 -9.70
C ARG A 52 -1.23 -13.80 -9.52
N PHE A 53 -1.25 -15.00 -8.97
CA PHE A 53 -0.05 -15.81 -8.81
C PHE A 53 -0.39 -17.30 -8.89
N GLY A 54 0.60 -18.09 -9.28
CA GLY A 54 0.45 -19.52 -9.53
C GLY A 54 1.17 -19.95 -10.80
N GLY A 55 1.39 -21.27 -10.93
CA GLY A 55 2.02 -21.87 -12.11
C GLY A 55 1.04 -22.05 -13.26
N SER A 56 1.52 -22.57 -14.39
CA SER A 56 0.79 -22.69 -15.67
C SER A 56 -0.53 -23.49 -15.63
N LEU A 57 -0.87 -24.12 -14.50
CA LEU A 57 -2.04 -24.99 -14.32
C LEU A 57 -3.09 -24.45 -13.35
N ILE A 58 -2.76 -23.49 -12.47
CA ILE A 58 -3.69 -22.89 -11.51
C ILE A 58 -3.34 -21.41 -11.34
N LEU A 59 -4.27 -20.53 -11.72
CA LEU A 59 -4.18 -19.09 -11.46
C LEU A 59 -4.97 -18.78 -10.18
N ASN A 60 -4.25 -18.59 -9.08
CA ASN A 60 -4.85 -18.07 -7.86
C ASN A 60 -4.91 -16.56 -7.92
N THR A 61 -5.85 -16.01 -7.17
CA THR A 61 -6.13 -14.59 -7.14
C THR A 61 -6.41 -14.21 -5.70
N GLU A 62 -5.54 -13.40 -5.13
CA GLU A 62 -5.65 -12.98 -3.72
C GLU A 62 -5.52 -11.47 -3.58
N ALA A 63 -6.01 -10.97 -2.45
CA ALA A 63 -5.83 -9.58 -2.06
C ALA A 63 -4.35 -9.34 -1.74
N HIS A 64 -3.85 -8.20 -2.20
CA HIS A 64 -2.47 -7.79 -1.98
C HIS A 64 -2.40 -6.26 -1.85
N MET A 65 -1.39 -5.74 -1.15
CA MET A 65 -1.13 -4.31 -1.09
C MET A 65 0.30 -4.00 -1.50
N VAL A 66 0.44 -2.97 -2.34
CA VAL A 66 1.72 -2.47 -2.83
C VAL A 66 1.83 -0.97 -2.60
N LEU A 67 3.03 -0.43 -2.66
CA LEU A 67 3.25 1.02 -2.66
C LEU A 67 3.50 1.51 -4.08
N GLY A 68 2.74 2.50 -4.52
CA GLY A 68 2.97 3.23 -5.76
C GLY A 68 3.69 4.55 -5.51
N TYR A 69 4.77 4.77 -6.25
CA TYR A 69 5.47 6.06 -6.35
C TYR A 69 5.14 6.74 -7.69
N TYR A 70 4.57 7.93 -7.62
CA TYR A 70 4.16 8.73 -8.77
C TYR A 70 5.23 9.79 -9.05
N VAL A 71 5.91 9.68 -10.20
CA VAL A 71 6.81 10.74 -10.67
C VAL A 71 6.01 12.01 -10.99
N ASP A 72 4.87 11.80 -11.66
CA ASP A 72 3.80 12.77 -11.89
C ASP A 72 2.53 12.26 -11.17
N PRO A 73 1.92 13.04 -10.25
CA PRO A 73 0.68 12.66 -9.55
C PRO A 73 -0.50 12.26 -10.45
N ALA A 74 -0.50 12.69 -11.72
CA ALA A 74 -1.49 12.34 -12.73
C ALA A 74 -1.06 11.17 -13.65
N GLY A 75 0.19 10.73 -13.56
CA GLY A 75 0.77 9.67 -14.39
C GLY A 75 0.67 8.27 -13.78
N ASP A 76 1.32 7.31 -14.44
CA ASP A 76 1.42 5.93 -13.96
C ASP A 76 2.46 5.79 -12.84
N PRO A 77 2.17 5.02 -11.78
CA PRO A 77 3.13 4.80 -10.72
C PRO A 77 4.18 3.76 -11.08
N ILE A 78 5.30 3.88 -10.40
CA ILE A 78 6.28 2.82 -10.23
C ILE A 78 5.92 2.04 -8.96
N ILE A 79 5.92 0.70 -9.04
CA ILE A 79 5.45 -0.18 -7.98
C ILE A 79 6.61 -0.71 -7.15
N LEU A 80 6.50 -0.51 -5.84
CA LEU A 80 7.33 -1.12 -4.81
C LEU A 80 6.53 -2.24 -4.14
N ASP A 81 6.93 -3.47 -4.41
CA ASP A 81 6.22 -4.69 -3.99
C ASP A 81 7.02 -5.47 -2.94
N SER A 82 6.38 -6.33 -2.15
CA SER A 82 7.00 -7.34 -1.30
C SER A 82 7.16 -8.70 -2.00
N LEU A 83 6.39 -8.97 -3.05
CA LEU A 83 6.49 -10.24 -3.82
C LEU A 83 7.69 -10.26 -4.77
N LEU A 84 8.11 -9.09 -5.26
CA LEU A 84 9.24 -8.93 -6.18
C LEU A 84 10.20 -7.87 -5.66
N ASN A 85 11.49 -8.19 -5.64
CA ASN A 85 12.54 -7.24 -5.24
C ASN A 85 12.78 -6.15 -6.30
N SER A 86 12.40 -6.40 -7.55
CA SER A 86 12.56 -5.42 -8.64
C SER A 86 11.44 -4.37 -8.60
N ILE A 87 11.81 -3.10 -8.62
CA ILE A 87 10.89 -1.98 -8.79
C ILE A 87 10.51 -1.88 -10.28
N ARG A 88 9.21 -1.87 -10.60
CA ARG A 88 8.71 -1.89 -11.99
C ARG A 88 7.57 -0.89 -12.21
N PRO A 89 7.42 -0.31 -13.41
CA PRO A 89 6.23 0.46 -13.77
C PRO A 89 4.96 -0.38 -13.60
N ALA A 90 3.85 0.25 -13.20
CA ALA A 90 2.56 -0.43 -13.05
C ALA A 90 2.11 -1.15 -14.32
N ALA A 91 2.34 -0.54 -15.50
CA ALA A 91 2.04 -1.16 -16.79
C ALA A 91 2.79 -2.49 -17.04
N ALA A 92 3.95 -2.70 -16.41
CA ALA A 92 4.73 -3.93 -16.50
C ALA A 92 4.31 -5.00 -15.48
N ARG A 93 3.33 -4.70 -14.61
CA ARG A 93 2.79 -5.59 -13.57
C ARG A 93 1.40 -6.08 -13.95
N THR A 94 1.32 -6.82 -15.06
CA THR A 94 0.06 -7.41 -15.58
C THR A 94 -0.57 -8.44 -14.63
N ASP A 95 0.18 -8.88 -13.62
CA ASP A 95 -0.26 -9.73 -12.53
C ASP A 95 -1.08 -8.98 -11.47
N LEU A 96 -1.03 -7.64 -11.43
CA LEU A 96 -1.74 -6.82 -10.46
C LEU A 96 -2.93 -6.10 -11.11
N THR A 97 -4.13 -6.28 -10.55
CA THR A 97 -5.32 -5.51 -10.94
C THR A 97 -5.70 -4.54 -9.82
N PRO A 98 -5.60 -3.20 -10.01
CA PRO A 98 -5.90 -2.24 -8.96
C PRO A 98 -7.40 -2.20 -8.63
N ILE A 99 -7.72 -2.15 -7.33
CA ILE A 99 -9.09 -2.00 -6.83
C ILE A 99 -9.31 -0.57 -6.34
N PHE A 100 -8.41 -0.06 -5.49
CA PHE A 100 -8.38 1.34 -5.06
C PHE A 100 -6.97 1.70 -4.57
N SER A 101 -6.70 2.99 -4.42
CA SER A 101 -5.47 3.49 -3.80
C SER A 101 -5.75 4.63 -2.83
N PHE A 102 -4.88 4.83 -1.86
CA PHE A 102 -5.07 5.83 -0.82
C PHE A 102 -3.74 6.28 -0.22
N ASN A 103 -3.76 7.41 0.46
CA ASN A 103 -2.66 7.87 1.32
C ASN A 103 -3.27 8.58 2.55
N SER A 104 -2.53 9.42 3.25
CA SER A 104 -3.08 10.18 4.39
C SER A 104 -4.04 11.32 4.00
N GLN A 105 -4.11 11.70 2.71
CA GLN A 105 -4.85 12.86 2.22
C GLN A 105 -6.04 12.51 1.31
N GLY A 106 -6.04 11.33 0.68
CA GLY A 106 -7.08 10.97 -0.28
C GLY A 106 -7.28 9.47 -0.50
N LEU A 107 -8.42 9.15 -1.10
CA LEU A 107 -8.82 7.83 -1.59
C LEU A 107 -9.24 7.94 -3.06
N TRP A 108 -8.68 7.09 -3.91
CA TRP A 108 -8.94 7.03 -5.35
C TRP A 108 -9.45 5.65 -5.75
N VAL A 109 -10.58 5.61 -6.45
CA VAL A 109 -11.19 4.37 -6.96
C VAL A 109 -11.29 4.48 -8.48
N PRO A 110 -10.73 3.53 -9.26
CA PRO A 110 -10.84 3.55 -10.72
C PRO A 110 -12.30 3.67 -11.19
N GLY A 111 -12.56 4.60 -12.10
CA GLY A 111 -13.91 4.82 -12.67
C GLY A 111 -14.87 5.61 -11.77
N ALA A 112 -14.48 5.99 -10.54
CA ALA A 112 -15.25 6.90 -9.71
C ALA A 112 -14.68 8.32 -9.79
N PRO A 113 -15.52 9.37 -9.74
CA PRO A 113 -15.03 10.73 -9.59
C PRO A 113 -14.21 10.86 -8.30
N ASN A 114 -13.05 11.51 -8.38
CA ASN A 114 -12.19 11.81 -7.24
C ASN A 114 -12.88 12.81 -6.32
N LEU A 115 -13.75 12.33 -5.42
CA LEU A 115 -14.52 13.18 -4.52
C LEU A 115 -13.72 13.68 -3.30
N GLY A 116 -12.38 13.61 -3.32
CA GLY A 116 -11.56 13.96 -2.15
C GLY A 116 -12.00 13.19 -0.90
N ALA A 117 -12.42 11.94 -1.07
CA ALA A 117 -13.01 11.17 0.01
C ALA A 117 -11.93 10.91 1.08
N ASP A 118 -12.23 11.27 2.32
CA ASP A 118 -11.33 11.06 3.46
C ASP A 118 -11.04 9.54 3.61
N PRO A 119 -9.79 9.11 3.38
CA PRO A 119 -9.43 7.70 3.47
C PRO A 119 -9.58 7.18 4.90
N THR A 120 -9.38 8.02 5.93
CA THR A 120 -9.49 7.62 7.33
C THR A 120 -10.95 7.39 7.76
N ALA A 121 -11.89 8.06 7.10
CA ALA A 121 -13.32 7.86 7.30
C ALA A 121 -13.83 6.56 6.68
N ARG A 122 -13.18 6.06 5.62
CA ARG A 122 -13.60 4.85 4.88
C ARG A 122 -12.77 3.62 5.21
N LEU A 123 -11.54 3.79 5.68
CA LEU A 123 -10.60 2.72 6.01
C LEU A 123 -10.25 2.80 7.50
N SER A 124 -11.08 2.18 8.33
CA SER A 124 -10.92 2.19 9.80
C SER A 124 -9.55 1.66 10.25
N ARG A 125 -9.00 0.66 9.55
CA ARG A 125 -7.65 0.11 9.79
C ARG A 125 -6.54 1.10 9.47
N TRP A 126 -6.70 1.89 8.41
CA TRP A 126 -5.71 2.91 8.06
C TRP A 126 -5.66 4.01 9.12
N ARG A 127 -6.83 4.47 9.57
CA ARG A 127 -6.93 5.43 10.67
C ARG A 127 -6.26 4.90 11.94
N ASP A 128 -6.56 3.66 12.31
CA ASP A 128 -5.98 2.99 13.47
C ASP A 128 -4.44 2.91 13.40
N VAL A 129 -3.86 2.61 12.23
CA VAL A 129 -2.40 2.66 12.01
C VAL A 129 -1.85 4.08 12.23
N LEU A 130 -2.48 5.10 11.65
CA LEU A 130 -2.02 6.49 11.80
C LEU A 130 -2.08 6.96 13.26
N ASP A 131 -3.12 6.55 14.00
CA ASP A 131 -3.25 6.90 15.41
C ASP A 131 -2.18 6.19 16.26
N ARG A 132 -1.88 4.92 15.98
CA ARG A 132 -0.77 4.21 16.64
C ARG A 132 0.60 4.81 16.30
N ILE A 133 0.85 5.20 15.05
CA ILE A 133 2.11 5.84 14.64
C ILE A 133 2.36 7.15 15.42
N LYS A 134 1.30 7.92 15.71
CA LYS A 134 1.41 9.11 16.57
C LYS A 134 1.79 8.75 18.00
N ILE A 135 1.25 7.66 18.54
CA ILE A 135 1.60 7.14 19.88
C ILE A 135 3.07 6.69 19.90
N ASP A 136 3.56 6.09 18.81
CA ASP A 136 4.98 5.72 18.62
C ASP A 136 5.92 6.94 18.53
N GLY A 137 5.38 8.16 18.53
CA GLY A 137 6.15 9.42 18.51
C GLY A 137 6.57 9.87 17.12
N ILE A 138 6.07 9.24 16.05
CA ILE A 138 6.36 9.62 14.67
C ILE A 138 5.34 10.68 14.23
N GLN A 139 5.85 11.85 13.80
CA GLN A 139 5.05 12.92 13.22
C GLN A 139 5.14 12.86 11.69
N LEU A 140 3.99 12.78 11.02
CA LEU A 140 3.84 12.69 9.56
C LEU A 140 3.25 13.96 8.97
#